data_AF-A0A7W6N7X2-F1
#
_entry.id   AF-A0A7W6N7X2-F1
#
_cell.length_a   1.000
_cell.length_b   1.000
_cell.length_c   1.000
_cell.angle_alpha   90.00
_cell.angle_beta   90.00
_cell.angle_gamma   90.00
#
_symmetry.space_group_name_H-M   'P 1'
#
loop_
_entity.id
_entity.type
_entity.pdbx_description
1 polymer ?
#
loop_
_entity_poly.entity_id
_entity_poly.type
_entity_poly.pdbx_seq_one_letter_code
_entity_poly.pdbx_strand_id
1 'polypeptide(L)' 'MTTCGPDPLQDARDLQARVRALKALLELQRWQVEVLNDRLYSSAPGGVAAKRLLALKRSEKAADDFKTRKR' A
#
# COMPACT_ATOMS: atom_id res chain seq x y z
N MET A 1 23.01 43.70 1.49
CA MET A 1 22.00 42.68 1.84
C MET A 1 22.11 41.56 0.82
N THR A 2 22.86 40.50 1.14
CA THR A 2 23.03 39.36 0.22
C THR A 2 21.75 38.53 0.26
N THR A 3 21.02 38.53 -0.84
CA THR A 3 19.87 37.66 -1.06
C THR A 3 20.33 36.21 -0.95
N CYS A 4 20.04 35.57 0.18
CA CYS A 4 20.21 34.15 0.37
C CYS A 4 19.13 33.45 -0.45
N GLY A 5 19.38 33.28 -1.75
CA GLY A 5 18.54 32.48 -2.63
C GLY A 5 18.63 31.00 -2.26
N PRO A 6 17.69 30.16 -2.74
CA PRO A 6 17.74 28.72 -2.50
C PRO A 6 19.09 28.15 -2.94
N ASP A 7 19.73 27.34 -2.09
CA ASP A 7 20.98 26.66 -2.41
C ASP A 7 20.66 25.36 -3.18
N PRO A 8 20.83 25.34 -4.51
CA PRO A 8 20.44 24.22 -5.34
C PRO A 8 21.20 22.93 -4.99
N LEU A 9 22.40 23.04 -4.41
CA LEU A 9 23.18 21.87 -3.99
C LEU A 9 22.60 21.26 -2.72
N GLN A 10 22.14 22.10 -1.78
CA GLN A 10 21.46 21.63 -0.59
C GLN A 10 20.11 21.00 -0.95
N ASP A 11 19.33 21.63 -1.82
CA ASP A 11 18.05 21.09 -2.30
C ASP A 11 18.23 19.73 -3.00
N ALA A 12 19.27 19.58 -3.82
CA ALA A 12 19.58 18.32 -4.48
C ALA A 12 19.96 17.20 -3.49
N ARG A 13 20.70 17.52 -2.42
CA ARG A 13 21.04 16.56 -1.35
C ARG A 13 19.81 16.14 -0.57
N ASP A 14 18.94 17.09 -0.23
CA ASP A 14 17.70 16.83 0.51
C ASP A 14 16.74 15.98 -0.33
N LEU A 15 16.65 16.27 -1.63
CA LEU A 15 15.89 15.44 -2.57
C LEU A 15 16.45 14.02 -2.65
N GLN A 16 17.78 13.86 -2.73
CA GLN A 16 18.41 12.54 -2.75
C GLN A 16 18.10 11.74 -1.48
N ALA A 17 18.15 12.38 -0.31
CA ALA A 17 17.81 11.76 0.96
C ALA A 17 16.34 11.31 1.00
N ARG A 18 15.42 12.16 0.55
CA ARG A 18 13.98 11.83 0.45
C ARG A 18 13.73 10.66 -0.49
N VAL A 19 14.37 10.64 -1.65
CA VAL A 19 14.25 9.53 -2.62
C VAL A 19 14.75 8.21 -2.00
N ARG A 20 15.87 8.23 -1.27
CA ARG A 20 16.38 7.04 -0.57
C ARG A 20 15.39 6.54 0.48
N ALA A 21 14.84 7.45 1.29
CA ALA A 21 13.83 7.10 2.29
C ALA A 21 12.56 6.50 1.65
N LEU A 22 12.07 7.10 0.57
CA LEU A 22 10.90 6.58 -0.16
C LEU A 22 11.15 5.19 -0.75
N LYS A 23 12.34 4.93 -1.30
CA LYS A 23 12.73 3.59 -1.77
C LYS A 23 12.71 2.57 -0.63
N ALA A 24 13.27 2.91 0.53
CA ALA A 24 13.26 2.02 1.69
C ALA A 24 11.83 1.71 2.17
N LEU A 25 10.94 2.72 2.17
CA LEU A 25 9.53 2.53 2.52
C LEU A 25 8.81 1.62 1.52
N LEU A 26 9.08 1.77 0.22
CA LEU A 26 8.50 0.92 -0.81
C LEU A 26 8.94 -0.55 -0.65
N GLU A 27 10.22 -0.81 -0.38
CA GLU A 27 10.71 -2.18 -0.14
C GLU A 27 10.06 -2.79 1.11
N LEU A 28 9.92 -2.01 2.20
CA LEU A 28 9.22 -2.47 3.40
C LEU A 28 7.76 -2.80 3.12
N GLN A 29 7.06 -1.93 2.40
CA GLN A 29 5.65 -2.15 2.04
C GLN A 29 5.48 -3.37 1.14
N ARG A 30 6.41 -3.56 0.19
CA ARG A 30 6.42 -4.75 -0.66
C ARG A 30 6.56 -6.03 0.17
N TRP A 31 7.52 -6.06 1.10
CA TRP A 31 7.69 -7.21 2.00
C TRP A 31 6.44 -7.46 2.85
N GLN A 32 5.81 -6.41 3.39
CA GLN A 32 4.56 -6.53 4.14
C GLN A 32 3.44 -7.15 3.30
N VAL A 33 3.32 -6.75 2.03
CA VAL A 33 2.35 -7.33 1.09
C VAL A 33 2.66 -8.80 0.84
N GLU A 34 3.92 -9.17 0.62
CA GLU A 34 4.34 -10.57 0.42
C GLU A 34 3.97 -11.42 1.64
N VAL A 35 4.28 -10.98 2.86
CA VAL A 35 3.92 -11.69 4.10
C VAL A 35 2.40 -11.85 4.26
N LEU A 36 1.63 -10.79 3.97
CA LEU A 36 0.17 -10.87 4.03
C LEU A 36 -0.38 -11.85 2.98
N ASN A 37 0.22 -11.86 1.79
CA ASN A 37 -0.14 -12.78 0.72
C ASN A 37 0.12 -14.24 1.13
N ASP A 38 1.28 -14.52 1.71
CA ASP A 38 1.61 -15.85 2.21
C ASP A 38 0.62 -16.32 3.28
N ARG A 39 0.27 -15.44 4.22
CA ARG A 39 -0.74 -15.73 5.25
C ARG A 39 -2.12 -15.99 4.65
N LEU A 40 -2.54 -15.17 3.68
CA LEU A 40 -3.83 -15.31 3.02
C LEU A 40 -3.90 -16.63 2.25
N TYR A 41 -2.83 -17.01 1.55
CA TYR A 41 -2.82 -18.19 0.68
C TYR A 41 -2.41 -19.49 1.37
N SER A 42 -1.87 -19.40 2.59
CA SER A 42 -1.56 -20.55 3.44
C SER A 42 -2.74 -21.54 3.56
N SER A 43 -2.42 -22.83 3.55
CA SER A 43 -3.37 -23.93 3.84
C SER A 43 -3.68 -24.08 5.33
N ALA A 44 -3.05 -23.27 6.19
CA ALA A 44 -3.38 -23.21 7.61
C ALA A 44 -4.82 -22.69 7.82
N PRO A 45 -5.48 -23.04 8.94
CA PRO A 45 -6.84 -22.58 9.24
C PRO A 45 -7.03 -21.06 9.13
N GLY A 46 -6.01 -20.28 9.50
CA GLY A 46 -6.04 -18.82 9.37
C GLY A 46 -6.12 -18.32 7.92
N GLY A 47 -5.40 -18.95 6.99
CA GLY A 47 -5.47 -18.61 5.57
C GLY A 47 -6.82 -18.97 4.95
N VAL A 48 -7.37 -20.14 5.34
CA VAL A 48 -8.71 -20.56 4.91
C VAL A 48 -9.79 -19.59 5.41
N ALA A 49 -9.74 -19.19 6.69
CA ALA A 49 -10.66 -18.20 7.25
C ALA A 49 -10.54 -16.83 6.56
N ALA A 50 -9.31 -16.37 6.30
CA ALA A 50 -9.07 -15.11 5.60
C ALA A 50 -9.62 -15.13 4.15
N LYS A 51 -9.45 -16.23 3.41
CA LYS A 51 -10.04 -16.40 2.07
C LYS A 51 -11.57 -16.34 2.11
N ARG A 52 -12.20 -16.99 3.10
CA ARG A 52 -13.65 -16.97 3.27
C ARG A 52 -14.17 -15.57 3.58
N LEU A 53 -13.52 -14.86 4.51
CA LEU A 53 -13.86 -13.46 4.82
C LEU A 53 -13.71 -12.56 3.59
N LEU A 54 -12.64 -12.75 2.81
CA LEU A 54 -12.44 -11.99 1.57
C LEU A 54 -13.54 -12.27 0.53
N ALA A 55 -13.96 -13.53 0.40
CA ALA A 55 -15.06 -13.91 -0.49
C ALA A 55 -16.39 -13.26 -0.06
N LEU A 56 -16.70 -13.28 1.24
CA LEU A 56 -17.89 -12.62 1.80
C LEU A 56 -17.90 -11.11 1.49
N LYS A 57 -16.78 -10.43 1.75
CA LYS A 57 -16.64 -8.99 1.45
C LYS A 57 -16.84 -8.68 -0.04
N ARG A 58 -16.36 -9.54 -0.94
CA ARG A 58 -16.56 -9.37 -2.39
C ARG A 58 -18.03 -9.54 -2.79
N SER A 59 -18.73 -10.51 -2.19
CA SER A 59 -20.15 -10.71 -2.45
C SER A 59 -21.02 -9.56 -1.94
N GLU A 60 -20.69 -9.00 -0.77
CA GLU A 60 -21.37 -7.83 -0.22
C GLU A 60 -21.22 -6.62 -1.13
N LYS A 61 -19.99 -6.34 -1.60
CA LYS A 61 -19.72 -5.27 -2.55
C LYS A 61 -20.49 -5.43 -3.87
N ALA A 62 -20.54 -6.65 -4.41
CA ALA A 62 -21.31 -6.93 -5.62
C ALA A 62 -22.83 -6.72 -5.41
N ALA A 63 -23.35 -7.05 -4.23
CA ALA A 63 -24.75 -6.83 -3.88
C ALA A 63 -25.07 -5.33 -3.76
N ASP A 64 -24.16 -4.52 -3.22
CA ASP A 64 -24.33 -3.07 -3.13
C ASP A 64 -24.22 -2.39 -4.50
N ASP A 65 -23.28 -2.81 -5.35
CA ASP A 65 -23.14 -2.32 -6.72
C ASP A 65 -24.39 -2.65 -7.58
N PHE A 66 -25.05 -3.78 -7.30
CA PHE A 66 -26.33 -4.13 -7.94
C PHE A 66 -27.49 -3.25 -7.47
N LYS A 67 -27.54 -2.89 -6.18
CA LYS A 67 -28.57 -2.00 -5.63
C LYS A 67 -28.42 -0.56 -6.14
N THR A 68 -27.20 -0.07 -6.32
CA THR A 68 -26.94 1.28 -6.82
C THR A 68 -27.28 1.45 -8.30
N ARG A 69 -27.10 0.41 -9.14
CA ARG A 69 -27.47 0.42 -10.57
C ARG A 69 -28.98 0.31 -10.86
N LYS A 70 -29.78 -0.10 -9.87
CA LYS A 70 -31.25 -0.18 -10.00
C LYS A 70 -31.99 1.07 -9.48
N ARG A 71 -31.25 2.09 -9.05
CA ARG A 71 -31.79 3.40 -8.65
C ARG A 71 -31.70 4.42 -9.77
#